data_AF-A0A7C1X033-F1
#
_entry.id   AF-A0A7C1X033-F1
#
_cell.length_a   1.000
_cell.length_b   1.000
_cell.length_c   1.000
_cell.angle_alpha   90.00
_cell.angle_beta   90.00
_cell.angle_gamma   90.00
#
_symmetry.space_group_name_H-M   'P 1'
#
loop_
_entity.id
_entity.type
_entity.pdbx_description
1 polymer ?
#
loop_
_entity_poly.entity_id
_entity_poly.type
_entity_poly.pdbx_seq_one_letter_code
_entity_poly.pdbx_strand_id
1 'polypeptide(L)'
;MDEIQLGQTLLVKPGVPFEKISAALSKLGWQQQQAAQTPLLENEPEFSSWSWQGHKPFVIYSFNPVVNMRVLDVATLPPVMRGAIASHIPLLDDDMVASLFTSESIRERLLALWAAKETERLDLVDETARLQQDSETAIAEQATEVHARLEQINQARVEMLTNLRIMTEAAPQLIRLLPKSETVEQMKPTQDDLVALFDEDLLPVVSKAVDAIYKKRLRVSIEHNTEIDLFASPAGLFRWQNMLSEKFPGGYRDIAGWMNPQHIWMGWTLTTPGGGVVRYDGLVWVNGNWRWLPKIFRYLVPYLMDQPRAYAGSH
;
A
#
# COMPACT_ATOMS: atom_id res chain seq x y z
N MET A 1 2.38 17.88 2.07
CA MET A 1 1.88 16.71 1.30
C MET A 1 0.99 15.93 2.25
N ASP A 2 -0.21 15.54 1.84
CA ASP A 2 -1.08 14.71 2.67
C ASP A 2 -0.44 13.32 2.86
N GLU A 3 -0.26 12.90 4.10
CA GLU A 3 0.42 11.65 4.45
C GLU A 3 -0.27 10.41 3.86
N ILE A 4 -1.58 10.51 3.62
CA ILE A 4 -2.41 9.42 3.07
C ILE A 4 -2.25 9.32 1.54
N GLN A 5 -1.84 10.41 0.89
CA GLN A 5 -1.57 10.47 -0.54
C GLN A 5 -0.17 9.95 -0.92
N LEU A 6 0.74 9.85 0.05
CA LEU A 6 2.07 9.28 -0.20
C LEU A 6 1.94 7.83 -0.68
N GLY A 7 2.66 7.51 -1.76
CA GLY A 7 2.70 6.18 -2.34
C GLY A 7 3.55 5.18 -1.54
N GLN A 8 3.77 4.02 -2.14
CA GLN A 8 4.69 3.00 -1.62
C GLN A 8 6.16 3.30 -1.95
N THR A 9 6.41 4.23 -2.88
CA THR A 9 7.72 4.64 -3.34
C THR A 9 7.87 6.15 -3.14
N LEU A 10 8.97 6.60 -2.53
CA LEU A 10 9.32 8.01 -2.42
C LEU A 10 10.57 8.27 -3.25
N LEU A 11 10.47 9.21 -4.19
CA LEU A 11 11.59 9.63 -5.02
C LEU A 11 12.29 10.82 -4.34
N VAL A 12 13.57 10.67 -4.02
CA VAL A 12 14.34 11.75 -3.38
C VAL A 12 14.92 12.69 -4.45
N LYS A 13 14.92 14.00 -4.20
CA LYS A 13 15.52 14.97 -5.14
C LYS A 13 17.00 14.61 -5.41
N PRO A 14 17.47 14.63 -6.67
CA PRO A 14 18.83 14.18 -7.03
C PRO A 14 19.99 14.88 -6.29
N GLY A 15 19.77 16.11 -5.78
CA GLY A 15 20.76 16.86 -5.01
C GLY A 15 20.90 16.47 -3.54
N VAL A 16 20.11 15.50 -3.05
CA VAL A 16 20.18 15.03 -1.66
C VAL A 16 21.09 13.81 -1.57
N PRO A 17 22.27 13.89 -0.95
CA PRO A 17 23.18 12.75 -0.84
C PRO A 17 22.69 11.71 0.17
N PHE A 18 23.18 10.47 0.03
CA PHE A 18 22.86 9.35 0.93
C PHE A 18 23.08 9.66 2.41
N GLU A 19 24.17 10.34 2.77
CA GLU A 19 24.48 10.71 4.15
C GLU A 19 23.33 11.49 4.81
N LYS A 20 22.72 12.44 4.07
CA LYS A 20 21.59 13.23 4.58
C LYS A 20 20.32 12.38 4.74
N ILE A 21 20.08 11.45 3.82
CA ILE A 21 18.96 10.49 3.91
C ILE A 21 19.13 9.59 5.14
N SER A 22 20.31 8.99 5.30
CA SER A 22 20.63 8.10 6.41
C SER A 22 20.55 8.83 7.76
N ALA A 23 21.05 10.07 7.84
CA ALA A 23 20.95 10.90 9.03
C ALA A 23 19.50 11.27 9.37
N ALA A 24 18.68 11.60 8.36
CA ALA A 24 17.25 11.88 8.54
C ALA A 24 16.49 10.65 9.08
N LEU A 25 16.70 9.47 8.48
CA LEU A 25 16.09 8.23 8.94
C LEU A 25 16.57 7.86 10.36
N SER A 26 17.85 8.00 10.65
CA SER A 26 18.40 7.74 11.99
C SER A 26 17.80 8.67 13.05
N LYS A 27 17.64 9.96 12.72
CA LYS A 27 16.98 10.94 13.60
C LYS A 27 15.52 10.59 13.89
N LEU A 28 14.83 10.00 12.91
CA LEU A 28 13.47 9.49 13.06
C LEU A 28 13.41 8.18 13.85
N GLY A 29 14.54 7.55 14.20
CA GLY A 29 14.59 6.31 15.00
C GLY A 29 14.79 5.03 14.19
N TRP A 30 14.99 5.14 12.87
CA TRP A 30 15.28 3.99 12.00
C TRP A 30 16.70 3.47 12.22
N GLN A 31 16.86 2.15 12.20
CA GLN A 31 18.14 1.49 12.41
C GLN A 31 18.62 0.82 11.12
N GLN A 32 19.76 1.26 10.61
CA GLN A 32 20.35 0.69 9.41
C GLN A 32 20.72 -0.77 9.65
N GLN A 33 20.26 -1.66 8.76
CA GLN A 33 20.49 -3.11 8.85
C GLN A 33 21.59 -3.56 7.89
N GLN A 34 21.52 -3.07 6.65
CA GLN A 34 22.44 -3.45 5.59
C GLN A 34 22.78 -2.24 4.71
N ALA A 35 23.99 -2.24 4.19
CA ALA A 35 24.44 -1.37 3.12
C ALA A 35 25.34 -2.17 2.15
N ALA A 36 25.43 -1.72 0.90
CA ALA A 36 26.40 -2.23 -0.04
C ALA A 36 27.83 -2.08 0.53
N GLN A 37 28.60 -3.18 0.55
CA GLN A 37 29.94 -3.20 1.16
C GLN A 37 31.02 -2.53 0.29
N THR A 38 30.82 -2.54 -1.03
CA THR A 38 31.77 -2.01 -2.02
C THR A 38 31.02 -1.18 -3.06
N PRO A 39 30.62 0.05 -2.72
CA PRO A 39 29.84 0.89 -3.63
C PRO A 39 30.68 1.34 -4.84
N LEU A 40 30.03 1.48 -5.99
CA LEU A 40 30.63 1.99 -7.23
C LEU A 40 31.02 3.46 -7.09
N LEU A 41 30.25 4.22 -6.29
CA LEU A 41 30.50 5.62 -5.99
C LEU A 41 30.77 5.80 -4.50
N GLU A 42 31.81 6.58 -4.18
CA GLU A 42 32.17 6.88 -2.81
C GLU A 42 31.01 7.57 -2.08
N ASN A 43 30.66 7.07 -0.89
CA ASN A 43 29.56 7.57 -0.06
C ASN A 43 28.13 7.43 -0.62
N GLU A 44 27.94 6.69 -1.72
CA GLU A 44 26.63 6.45 -2.34
C GLU A 44 26.45 4.95 -2.61
N PRO A 45 25.99 4.18 -1.61
CA PRO A 45 25.72 2.77 -1.82
C PRO A 45 24.57 2.56 -2.80
N GLU A 46 24.64 1.52 -3.64
CA GLU A 46 23.55 1.17 -4.56
C GLU A 46 22.30 0.72 -3.80
N PHE A 47 22.50 0.22 -2.57
CA PHE A 47 21.46 -0.35 -1.73
C PHE A 47 21.73 -0.10 -0.24
N SER A 48 20.68 0.22 0.50
CA SER A 48 20.68 0.14 1.96
C SER A 48 19.27 -0.15 2.49
N SER A 49 19.17 -0.73 3.67
CA SER A 49 17.89 -0.96 4.33
C SER A 49 17.92 -0.52 5.78
N TRP A 50 16.78 -0.04 6.26
CA TRP A 50 16.54 0.27 7.66
C TRP A 50 15.32 -0.49 8.15
N SER A 51 15.37 -0.90 9.40
CA SER A 51 14.24 -1.47 10.10
C SER A 51 13.82 -0.53 11.22
N TRP A 52 12.55 -0.65 11.59
CA TRP A 52 12.07 -0.02 12.78
C TRP A 52 12.36 -0.96 13.95
N GLN A 53 13.43 -0.64 14.70
CA GLN A 53 13.78 -1.36 15.94
C GLN A 53 14.19 -2.82 15.72
N GLY A 54 14.82 -3.12 14.59
CA GLY A 54 15.22 -4.48 14.22
C GLY A 54 14.12 -5.28 13.54
N HIS A 55 12.91 -4.73 13.37
CA HIS A 55 11.75 -5.46 12.86
C HIS A 55 11.00 -4.61 11.82
N LYS A 56 9.97 -5.22 11.21
CA LYS A 56 9.04 -4.52 10.31
C LYS A 56 8.34 -3.36 11.04
N PRO A 57 8.09 -2.21 10.39
CA PRO A 57 8.30 -1.88 8.97
C PRO A 57 9.76 -1.71 8.55
N PHE A 58 10.00 -1.77 7.24
CA PHE A 58 11.29 -1.57 6.60
C PHE A 58 11.24 -0.42 5.59
N VAL A 59 12.32 0.36 5.53
CA VAL A 59 12.62 1.29 4.44
C VAL A 59 13.76 0.69 3.63
N ILE A 60 13.59 0.61 2.32
CA ILE A 60 14.63 0.13 1.40
C ILE A 60 15.05 1.29 0.51
N TYR A 61 16.35 1.60 0.51
CA TYR A 61 16.96 2.57 -0.38
C TYR A 61 17.62 1.87 -1.56
N SER A 62 17.42 2.43 -2.75
CA SER A 62 18.22 2.12 -3.93
C SER A 62 18.72 3.38 -4.62
N PHE A 63 19.87 3.27 -5.26
CA PHE A 63 20.50 4.36 -6.00
C PHE A 63 20.85 3.95 -7.42
N ASN A 64 20.37 4.73 -8.40
CA ASN A 64 20.75 4.59 -9.80
C ASN A 64 21.72 5.73 -10.18
N PRO A 65 23.01 5.45 -10.40
CA PRO A 65 24.01 6.47 -10.69
C PRO A 65 23.88 7.09 -12.09
N VAL A 66 23.21 6.43 -13.04
CA VAL A 66 23.05 6.92 -14.43
C VAL A 66 22.23 8.21 -14.46
N VAL A 67 21.16 8.23 -13.66
CA VAL A 67 20.21 9.35 -13.55
C VAL A 67 20.30 10.08 -12.21
N ASN A 68 21.24 9.68 -11.34
CA ASN A 68 21.36 10.19 -9.97
C ASN A 68 20.03 10.10 -9.19
N MET A 69 19.28 9.00 -9.42
CA MET A 69 17.96 8.76 -8.83
C MET A 69 18.09 7.97 -7.55
N ARG A 70 17.42 8.44 -6.50
CA ARG A 70 17.37 7.81 -5.18
C ARG A 70 15.93 7.46 -4.88
N VAL A 71 15.70 6.20 -4.54
CA VAL A 71 14.37 5.66 -4.30
C VAL A 71 14.31 5.14 -2.87
N LEU A 72 13.24 5.47 -2.15
CA LEU A 72 12.89 4.84 -0.88
C LEU A 72 11.60 4.03 -1.09
N ASP A 73 11.71 2.71 -1.09
CA ASP A 73 10.57 1.81 -0.95
C ASP A 73 10.14 1.81 0.52
N VAL A 74 8.90 2.26 0.72
CA VAL A 74 8.23 2.43 2.00
C VAL A 74 6.91 1.65 2.04
N ALA A 75 6.75 0.61 1.21
CA ALA A 75 5.49 -0.11 1.04
C ALA A 75 4.96 -0.74 2.35
N THR A 76 5.83 -1.00 3.32
CA THR A 76 5.44 -1.60 4.60
C THR A 76 5.05 -0.59 5.67
N LEU A 77 5.24 0.71 5.42
CA LEU A 77 5.06 1.77 6.42
C LEU A 77 3.61 2.25 6.50
N PRO A 78 3.07 2.46 7.71
CA PRO A 78 1.85 3.23 7.91
C PRO A 78 1.96 4.66 7.32
N PRO A 79 0.84 5.31 6.94
CA PRO A 79 0.83 6.68 6.43
C PRO A 79 1.60 7.69 7.29
N VAL A 80 1.42 7.66 8.62
CA VAL A 80 2.07 8.59 9.55
C VAL A 80 3.60 8.51 9.47
N MET A 81 4.17 7.30 9.39
CA MET A 81 5.62 7.13 9.24
C MET A 81 6.13 7.64 7.90
N ARG A 82 5.35 7.45 6.82
CA ARG A 82 5.72 7.98 5.50
C ARG A 82 5.70 9.50 5.48
N GLY A 83 4.69 10.12 6.11
CA GLY A 83 4.61 11.56 6.33
C GLY A 83 5.83 12.10 7.09
N ALA A 84 6.23 11.42 8.16
CA ALA A 84 7.41 11.77 8.93
C ALA A 84 8.70 11.73 8.08
N ILE A 85 8.89 10.72 7.23
CA ILE A 85 10.03 10.65 6.29
C ILE A 85 9.96 11.79 5.27
N ALA A 86 8.81 11.98 4.62
CA ALA A 86 8.61 12.97 3.57
C ALA A 86 8.78 14.42 4.07
N SER A 87 8.53 14.69 5.35
CA SER A 87 8.78 16.01 5.96
C SER A 87 10.27 16.29 6.25
N HIS A 88 11.12 15.26 6.31
CA HIS A 88 12.54 15.39 6.62
C HIS A 88 13.46 15.25 5.40
N ILE A 89 12.95 14.67 4.30
CA ILE A 89 13.72 14.39 3.09
C ILE A 89 13.08 15.13 1.91
N PRO A 90 13.81 16.00 1.19
CA PRO A 90 13.28 16.64 -0.01
C PRO A 90 12.96 15.63 -1.11
N LEU A 91 11.68 15.49 -1.47
CA LEU A 91 11.20 14.55 -2.48
C LEU A 91 10.91 15.22 -3.83
N LEU A 92 10.99 14.45 -4.91
CA LEU A 92 10.36 14.78 -6.19
C LEU A 92 8.88 14.47 -6.06
N ASP A 93 8.04 15.47 -6.32
CA ASP A 93 6.59 15.29 -6.39
C ASP A 93 6.13 14.94 -7.81
N ASP A 94 4.84 14.63 -7.93
CA ASP A 94 4.26 14.11 -9.16
C ASP A 94 4.31 15.11 -10.32
N ASP A 95 4.14 16.40 -10.03
CA ASP A 95 4.18 17.49 -11.00
C ASP A 95 5.62 17.75 -11.47
N MET A 96 6.57 17.72 -10.54
CA MET A 96 8.00 17.79 -10.86
C MET A 96 8.39 16.66 -11.81
N VAL A 97 8.00 15.41 -11.53
CA VAL A 97 8.29 14.26 -12.41
C VAL A 97 7.69 14.47 -13.81
N ALA A 98 6.43 14.88 -13.90
CA ALA A 98 5.78 15.14 -15.18
C ALA A 98 6.50 16.22 -16.00
N SER A 99 6.98 17.29 -15.35
CA SER A 99 7.71 18.37 -16.02
C SER A 99 9.05 17.95 -16.64
N LEU A 100 9.68 16.89 -16.11
CA LEU A 100 10.98 16.40 -16.59
C LEU A 100 10.89 15.75 -17.98
N PHE A 101 9.71 15.27 -18.40
CA PHE A 101 9.50 14.66 -19.72
C PHE A 101 9.76 15.64 -20.87
N THR A 102 9.57 16.93 -20.64
CA THR A 102 9.78 17.98 -21.65
C THR A 102 11.11 18.71 -21.49
N SER A 103 12.01 18.23 -20.62
CA SER A 103 13.30 18.88 -20.40
C SER A 103 14.20 18.74 -21.64
N GLU A 104 14.98 19.79 -21.93
CA GLU A 104 16.05 19.73 -22.93
C GLU A 104 17.20 18.80 -22.50
N SER A 105 17.35 18.57 -21.18
CA SER A 105 18.37 17.70 -20.63
C SER A 105 18.03 16.22 -20.83
N ILE A 106 18.91 15.49 -21.51
CA ILE A 106 18.82 14.03 -21.70
C ILE A 106 18.72 13.32 -20.36
N ARG A 107 19.53 13.72 -19.37
CA ARG A 107 19.54 13.09 -18.04
C ARG A 107 18.21 13.30 -17.31
N GLU A 108 17.57 14.45 -17.47
CA GLU A 108 16.29 14.75 -16.83
C GLU A 108 15.15 13.96 -17.48
N ARG A 109 15.12 13.85 -18.82
CA ARG A 109 14.16 12.97 -19.52
C ARG A 109 14.35 11.50 -19.12
N LEU A 110 15.58 11.02 -19.00
CA LEU A 110 15.85 9.68 -18.45
C LEU A 110 15.33 9.57 -17.01
N LEU A 111 15.64 10.53 -16.13
CA LEU A 111 15.12 10.54 -14.76
C LEU A 111 13.59 10.45 -14.73
N ALA A 112 12.90 11.15 -15.64
CA ALA A 112 11.44 11.10 -15.76
C ALA A 112 10.93 9.70 -16.09
N LEU A 113 11.54 9.02 -17.07
CA LEU A 113 11.20 7.64 -17.45
C LEU A 113 11.41 6.66 -16.29
N TRP A 114 12.56 6.75 -15.61
CA TRP A 114 12.85 5.90 -14.46
C TRP A 114 11.92 6.19 -13.28
N ALA A 115 11.65 7.46 -12.99
CA ALA A 115 10.69 7.87 -11.97
C ALA A 115 9.29 7.30 -12.24
N ALA A 116 8.79 7.42 -13.48
CA ALA A 116 7.49 6.89 -13.89
C ALA A 116 7.41 5.36 -13.73
N LYS A 117 8.50 4.65 -14.05
CA LYS A 117 8.62 3.19 -13.85
C LYS A 117 8.57 2.80 -12.36
N GLU A 118 9.39 3.43 -11.52
CA GLU A 118 9.50 3.10 -10.09
C GLU A 118 8.25 3.45 -9.27
N THR A 119 7.49 4.45 -9.73
CA THR A 119 6.24 4.89 -9.10
C THR A 119 4.98 4.35 -9.77
N GLU A 120 5.14 3.56 -10.85
CA GLU A 120 4.05 2.98 -11.63
C GLU A 120 2.99 4.02 -12.07
N ARG A 121 3.44 5.20 -12.51
CA ARG A 121 2.58 6.35 -12.90
C ARG A 121 1.87 6.12 -14.22
N LEU A 122 0.72 5.45 -14.16
CA LEU A 122 -0.11 5.14 -15.34
C LEU A 122 -0.68 6.36 -16.06
N ASP A 123 -0.76 7.51 -15.39
CA ASP A 123 -1.14 8.79 -16.00
C ASP A 123 -0.05 9.36 -16.92
N LEU A 124 1.17 8.81 -16.91
CA LEU A 124 2.30 9.22 -17.76
C LEU A 124 2.53 8.27 -18.96
N VAL A 125 1.60 7.36 -19.24
CA VAL A 125 1.70 6.40 -20.35
C VAL A 125 1.85 7.12 -21.70
N ASP A 126 1.09 8.18 -21.94
CA ASP A 126 1.13 8.94 -23.19
C ASP A 126 2.45 9.73 -23.32
N GLU A 127 2.98 10.27 -22.23
CA GLU A 127 4.28 10.92 -22.14
C GLU A 127 5.41 9.94 -22.50
N THR A 128 5.38 8.72 -21.95
CA THR A 128 6.36 7.69 -22.29
C THR A 128 6.26 7.26 -23.76
N ALA A 129 5.04 7.17 -24.31
CA ALA A 129 4.83 6.86 -25.73
C ALA A 129 5.43 7.94 -26.65
N ARG A 130 5.26 9.23 -26.30
CA ARG A 130 5.84 10.34 -27.07
C ARG A 130 7.37 10.25 -27.14
N LEU A 131 8.04 9.90 -26.04
CA LEU A 131 9.49 9.77 -25.98
C LEU A 131 10.03 8.54 -26.74
N GLN A 132 9.20 7.63 -27.24
CA GLN A 132 9.67 6.55 -28.13
C GLN A 132 10.18 7.09 -29.48
N GLN A 133 9.81 8.31 -29.84
CA GLN A 133 10.23 9.00 -31.07
C GLN A 133 11.32 10.04 -30.80
N ASP A 134 11.96 10.00 -29.62
CA ASP A 134 13.01 10.94 -29.26
C ASP A 134 14.19 10.86 -30.24
N SER A 135 14.82 12.01 -30.51
CA SER A 135 16.01 12.05 -31.37
C SER A 135 17.21 11.35 -30.73
N GLU A 136 17.24 11.26 -29.40
CA GLU A 136 18.27 10.56 -28.65
C GLU A 136 17.90 9.08 -28.51
N THR A 137 18.66 8.19 -29.17
CA THR A 137 18.38 6.74 -29.21
C THR A 137 18.21 6.12 -27.83
N ALA A 138 19.05 6.51 -26.86
CA ALA A 138 18.97 5.98 -25.50
C ALA A 138 17.66 6.37 -24.78
N ILE A 139 17.08 7.54 -25.09
CA ILE A 139 15.77 7.94 -24.57
C ILE A 139 14.68 7.09 -25.21
N ALA A 140 14.70 6.95 -26.54
CA ALA A 140 13.71 6.20 -27.29
C ALA A 140 13.64 4.72 -26.87
N GLU A 141 14.80 4.07 -26.68
CA GLU A 141 14.90 2.70 -26.19
C GLU A 141 14.34 2.56 -24.77
N GLN A 142 14.76 3.43 -23.85
CA GLN A 142 14.27 3.38 -22.48
C GLN A 142 12.77 3.68 -22.39
N ALA A 143 12.28 4.64 -23.18
CA ALA A 143 10.86 4.98 -23.26
C ALA A 143 10.03 3.81 -23.77
N THR A 144 10.56 3.04 -24.74
CA THR A 144 9.91 1.82 -25.24
C THR A 144 9.75 0.79 -24.13
N GLU A 145 10.79 0.54 -23.33
CA GLU A 145 10.73 -0.40 -22.20
C GLU A 145 9.74 0.07 -21.12
N VAL A 146 9.82 1.34 -20.71
CA VAL A 146 8.96 1.89 -19.65
C VAL A 146 7.49 1.89 -20.10
N HIS A 147 7.21 2.34 -21.32
CA HIS A 147 5.85 2.33 -21.86
C HIS A 147 5.25 0.92 -21.88
N ALA A 148 5.98 -0.08 -22.38
CA ALA A 148 5.53 -1.47 -22.40
C ALA A 148 5.24 -2.01 -20.98
N ARG A 149 6.08 -1.62 -20.00
CA ARG A 149 5.87 -1.99 -18.59
C ARG A 149 4.60 -1.36 -18.01
N LEU A 150 4.38 -0.06 -18.25
CA LEU A 150 3.19 0.64 -17.74
C LEU A 150 1.90 0.09 -18.38
N GLU A 151 1.92 -0.21 -19.68
CA GLU A 151 0.80 -0.88 -20.37
C GLU A 151 0.49 -2.25 -19.76
N GLN A 152 1.52 -3.06 -19.44
CA GLN A 152 1.33 -4.33 -18.77
C GLN A 152 0.66 -4.17 -17.39
N ILE A 153 1.08 -3.17 -16.61
CA ILE A 153 0.48 -2.87 -15.31
C ILE A 153 -0.97 -2.41 -15.48
N ASN A 154 -1.25 -1.56 -16.47
CA ASN A 154 -2.59 -1.07 -16.78
C ASN A 154 -3.53 -2.23 -17.15
N GLN A 155 -3.08 -3.16 -18.00
CA GLN A 155 -3.83 -4.34 -18.39
C GLN A 155 -4.14 -5.23 -17.17
N ALA A 156 -3.14 -5.52 -16.33
CA ALA A 156 -3.34 -6.28 -15.10
C ALA A 156 -4.34 -5.59 -14.15
N ARG A 157 -4.31 -4.25 -14.08
CA ARG A 157 -5.27 -3.45 -13.31
C ARG A 157 -6.70 -3.61 -13.85
N VAL A 158 -6.90 -3.57 -15.18
CA VAL A 158 -8.22 -3.78 -15.80
C VAL A 158 -8.78 -5.17 -15.50
N GLU A 159 -7.93 -6.21 -15.60
CA GLU A 159 -8.31 -7.58 -15.26
C GLU A 159 -8.70 -7.73 -13.79
N MET A 160 -7.90 -7.17 -12.88
CA MET A 160 -8.20 -7.13 -11.45
C MET A 160 -9.54 -6.42 -11.18
N LEU A 161 -9.77 -5.25 -11.78
CA LEU A 161 -11.02 -4.49 -11.61
C LEU A 161 -12.24 -5.30 -12.09
N THR A 162 -12.09 -6.02 -13.20
CA THR A 162 -13.13 -6.91 -13.72
C THR A 162 -13.45 -8.04 -12.73
N ASN A 163 -12.41 -8.68 -12.18
CA ASN A 163 -12.58 -9.74 -11.18
C ASN A 163 -13.22 -9.22 -9.88
N LEU A 164 -12.80 -8.04 -9.41
CA LEU A 164 -13.41 -7.39 -8.24
C LEU A 164 -14.89 -7.11 -8.47
N ARG A 165 -15.26 -6.61 -9.65
CA ARG A 165 -16.66 -6.37 -10.02
C ARG A 165 -17.49 -7.65 -9.96
N ILE A 166 -17.02 -8.73 -10.59
CA ILE A 166 -17.69 -10.04 -10.56
C ILE A 166 -17.90 -10.51 -9.12
N MET A 167 -16.87 -10.39 -8.26
CA MET A 167 -16.99 -10.78 -6.85
C MET A 167 -18.01 -9.91 -6.09
N THR A 168 -18.01 -8.59 -6.32
CA THR A 168 -18.97 -7.67 -5.69
C THR A 168 -20.41 -7.89 -6.17
N GLU A 169 -20.63 -8.39 -7.39
CA GLU A 169 -21.96 -8.72 -7.90
C GLU A 169 -22.52 -10.02 -7.29
N ALA A 170 -21.64 -10.97 -6.94
CA ALA A 170 -22.03 -12.24 -6.31
C ALA A 170 -22.21 -12.14 -4.77
N ALA A 171 -21.46 -11.26 -4.12
CA ALA A 171 -21.45 -11.11 -2.66
C ALA A 171 -22.78 -10.70 -1.97
N PRO A 172 -23.74 -9.97 -2.59
CA PRO A 172 -24.96 -9.56 -1.89
C PRO A 172 -25.77 -10.73 -1.33
N GLN A 173 -25.79 -11.88 -2.02
CA GLN A 173 -26.48 -13.08 -1.54
C GLN A 173 -25.86 -13.60 -0.24
N LEU A 174 -24.53 -13.58 -0.14
CA LEU A 174 -23.81 -13.93 1.06
C LEU A 174 -24.10 -12.95 2.20
N ILE A 175 -24.08 -11.64 1.93
CA ILE A 175 -24.38 -10.61 2.94
C ILE A 175 -25.78 -10.81 3.53
N ARG A 176 -26.77 -11.17 2.71
CA ARG A 176 -28.14 -11.47 3.16
C ARG A 176 -28.24 -12.69 4.09
N LEU A 177 -27.22 -13.56 4.14
CA LEU A 177 -27.18 -14.70 5.07
C LEU A 177 -26.57 -14.35 6.43
N LEU A 178 -25.82 -13.26 6.56
CA LEU A 178 -25.14 -12.84 7.80
C LEU A 178 -26.03 -12.60 9.02
N PRO A 179 -27.34 -12.29 8.91
CA PRO A 179 -28.22 -12.25 10.08
C PRO A 179 -28.36 -13.59 10.81
N LYS A 180 -28.04 -14.72 10.15
CA LYS A 180 -28.06 -16.05 10.76
C LYS A 180 -26.79 -16.26 11.58
N SER A 181 -26.93 -16.50 12.88
CA SER A 181 -25.79 -16.70 13.79
C SER A 181 -24.88 -17.86 13.36
N GLU A 182 -25.46 -18.96 12.86
CA GLU A 182 -24.69 -20.11 12.37
C GLU A 182 -23.76 -19.74 11.21
N THR A 183 -24.24 -18.89 10.29
CA THR A 183 -23.43 -18.39 9.17
C THR A 183 -22.27 -17.55 9.67
N VAL A 184 -22.50 -16.66 10.64
CA VAL A 184 -21.45 -15.84 11.24
C VAL A 184 -20.40 -16.70 11.94
N GLU A 185 -20.81 -17.70 12.73
CA GLU A 185 -19.87 -18.61 13.41
C GLU A 185 -19.03 -19.42 12.41
N GLN A 186 -19.63 -19.88 11.30
CA GLN A 186 -18.90 -20.57 10.22
C GLN A 186 -17.88 -19.67 9.51
N MET A 187 -18.05 -18.35 9.56
CA MET A 187 -17.11 -17.38 8.98
C MET A 187 -15.94 -17.02 9.90
N LYS A 188 -15.89 -17.57 11.12
CA LYS A 188 -14.73 -17.39 12.01
C LYS A 188 -13.47 -17.91 11.30
N PRO A 189 -12.42 -17.09 11.13
CA PRO A 189 -11.16 -17.56 10.56
C PRO A 189 -10.52 -18.66 11.40
N THR A 190 -9.94 -19.66 10.75
CA THR A 190 -9.06 -20.65 11.39
C THR A 190 -7.64 -20.10 11.51
N GLN A 191 -6.77 -20.80 12.22
CA GLN A 191 -5.36 -20.42 12.29
C GLN A 191 -4.68 -20.40 10.91
N ASP A 192 -4.98 -21.37 10.04
CA ASP A 192 -4.44 -21.43 8.68
C ASP A 192 -4.92 -20.25 7.82
N ASP A 193 -6.14 -19.79 8.04
CA ASP A 193 -6.64 -18.57 7.39
C ASP A 193 -5.87 -17.34 7.86
N LEU A 194 -5.55 -17.24 9.16
CA LEU A 194 -4.77 -16.11 9.69
C LEU A 194 -3.34 -16.10 9.14
N VAL A 195 -2.69 -17.27 9.04
CA VAL A 195 -1.37 -17.43 8.43
C VAL A 195 -1.36 -16.99 6.96
N ALA A 196 -2.43 -17.28 6.22
CA ALA A 196 -2.53 -16.84 4.83
C ALA A 196 -2.76 -15.32 4.69
N LEU A 197 -3.41 -14.69 5.68
CA LEU A 197 -3.82 -13.29 5.62
C LEU A 197 -2.80 -12.29 6.19
N PHE A 198 -1.98 -12.69 7.16
CA PHE A 198 -1.11 -11.80 7.92
C PHE A 198 0.30 -12.36 8.06
N ASP A 199 1.26 -11.45 8.23
CA ASP A 199 2.64 -11.81 8.59
C ASP A 199 2.70 -12.57 9.92
N GLU A 200 3.69 -13.46 10.02
CA GLU A 200 3.91 -14.33 11.18
C GLU A 200 4.00 -13.55 12.50
N ASP A 201 4.72 -12.41 12.50
CA ASP A 201 4.91 -11.54 13.66
C ASP A 201 3.59 -11.02 14.27
N LEU A 202 2.52 -10.95 13.48
CA LEU A 202 1.23 -10.44 13.91
C LEU A 202 0.27 -11.55 14.38
N LEU A 203 0.53 -12.81 14.04
CA LEU A 203 -0.39 -13.93 14.28
C LEU A 203 -0.82 -14.07 15.75
N PRO A 204 0.07 -13.93 16.77
CA PRO A 204 -0.35 -14.04 18.16
C PRO A 204 -1.39 -12.99 18.57
N VAL A 205 -1.33 -11.80 17.97
CA VAL A 205 -2.25 -10.68 18.25
C VAL A 205 -3.52 -10.81 17.44
N VAL A 206 -3.41 -11.16 16.15
CA VAL A 206 -4.57 -11.37 15.28
C VAL A 206 -5.46 -12.48 15.85
N SER A 207 -4.88 -13.59 16.30
CA SER A 207 -5.61 -14.71 16.90
C SER A 207 -6.42 -14.27 18.13
N LYS A 208 -5.77 -13.56 19.07
CA LYS A 208 -6.45 -12.97 20.24
C LYS A 208 -7.54 -11.97 19.86
N ALA A 209 -7.30 -11.14 18.84
CA ALA A 209 -8.26 -10.15 18.37
C ALA A 209 -9.49 -10.82 17.77
N VAL A 210 -9.32 -11.85 16.94
CA VAL A 210 -10.43 -12.64 16.38
C VAL A 210 -11.26 -13.28 17.49
N ASP A 211 -10.64 -13.91 18.48
CA ASP A 211 -11.37 -14.48 19.62
C ASP A 211 -12.16 -13.41 20.39
N ALA A 212 -11.55 -12.25 20.64
CA ALA A 212 -12.21 -11.14 21.31
C ALA A 212 -13.38 -10.55 20.50
N ILE A 213 -13.27 -10.53 19.18
CA ILE A 213 -14.34 -10.10 18.26
C ILE A 213 -15.51 -11.07 18.33
N TYR A 214 -15.27 -12.37 18.18
CA TYR A 214 -16.34 -13.38 18.15
C TYR A 214 -16.99 -13.61 19.51
N LYS A 215 -16.26 -13.41 20.61
CA LYS A 215 -16.84 -13.43 21.97
C LYS A 215 -17.96 -12.40 22.17
N LYS A 216 -17.96 -11.29 21.42
CA LYS A 216 -18.98 -10.23 21.52
C LYS A 216 -20.32 -10.58 20.85
N ARG A 217 -20.45 -11.77 20.22
CA ARG A 217 -21.61 -12.19 19.41
C ARG A 217 -21.95 -11.15 18.33
N LEU A 218 -21.23 -11.23 17.22
CA LEU A 218 -21.45 -10.36 16.06
C LEU A 218 -22.90 -10.44 15.58
N ARG A 219 -23.49 -9.29 15.25
CA ARG A 219 -24.84 -9.20 14.71
C ARG A 219 -24.87 -8.30 13.49
N VAL A 220 -25.49 -8.80 12.43
CA VAL A 220 -25.85 -8.03 11.24
C VAL A 220 -27.36 -8.02 11.18
N SER A 221 -27.96 -6.84 11.10
CA SER A 221 -29.40 -6.68 10.90
C SER A 221 -29.62 -6.13 9.50
N ILE A 222 -30.45 -6.83 8.72
CA ILE A 222 -30.78 -6.46 7.35
C ILE A 222 -32.29 -6.51 7.24
N GLU A 223 -32.91 -5.36 6.97
CA GLU A 223 -34.35 -5.25 6.80
C GLU A 223 -34.75 -5.70 5.39
N HIS A 224 -36.04 -5.95 5.21
CA HIS A 224 -36.58 -6.15 3.86
C HIS A 224 -36.38 -4.86 3.05
N ASN A 225 -36.01 -4.99 1.77
CA ASN A 225 -35.68 -3.87 0.88
C ASN A 225 -34.46 -3.00 1.29
N THR A 226 -33.58 -3.48 2.17
CA THR A 226 -32.26 -2.85 2.37
C THR A 226 -31.42 -2.95 1.09
N GLU A 227 -30.91 -1.80 0.64
CA GLU A 227 -29.91 -1.70 -0.43
C GLU A 227 -28.53 -2.06 0.12
N ILE A 228 -27.74 -2.78 -0.68
CA ILE A 228 -26.41 -3.25 -0.30
C ILE A 228 -25.42 -2.73 -1.34
N ASP A 229 -24.61 -1.73 -0.98
CA ASP A 229 -23.46 -1.29 -1.77
C ASP A 229 -22.21 -2.02 -1.28
N LEU A 230 -21.52 -2.70 -2.20
CA LEU A 230 -20.29 -3.44 -1.90
C LEU A 230 -19.08 -2.74 -2.50
N PHE A 231 -17.96 -2.86 -1.81
CA PHE A 231 -16.67 -2.39 -2.29
C PHE A 231 -15.60 -3.39 -1.89
N ALA A 232 -14.60 -3.55 -2.76
CA ALA A 232 -13.56 -4.55 -2.61
C ALA A 232 -12.20 -3.96 -2.97
N SER A 233 -11.17 -4.41 -2.26
CA SER A 233 -9.78 -4.03 -2.51
C SER A 233 -8.86 -5.17 -2.11
N PRO A 234 -7.86 -5.52 -2.94
CA PRO A 234 -6.75 -6.33 -2.46
C PRO A 234 -6.02 -5.58 -1.32
N ALA A 235 -5.47 -6.34 -0.37
CA ALA A 235 -4.84 -5.76 0.81
C ALA A 235 -3.62 -4.88 0.46
N GLY A 236 -2.89 -5.22 -0.61
CA GLY A 236 -1.74 -4.43 -1.07
C GLY A 236 -2.13 -2.99 -1.42
N LEU A 237 -3.34 -2.77 -1.93
CA LEU A 237 -3.84 -1.45 -2.29
C LEU A 237 -4.36 -0.65 -1.08
N PHE A 238 -4.38 -1.21 0.13
CA PHE A 238 -4.60 -0.42 1.36
C PHE A 238 -3.40 0.44 1.73
N ARG A 239 -2.21 0.14 1.21
CA ARG A 239 -0.98 0.85 1.57
C ARG A 239 -1.03 2.33 1.23
N TRP A 240 -1.80 2.77 0.23
CA TRP A 240 -1.99 4.19 -0.10
C TRP A 240 -3.44 4.50 -0.48
N GLN A 241 -3.77 5.79 -0.63
CA GLN A 241 -5.08 6.20 -1.12
C GLN A 241 -5.21 5.91 -2.62
N ASN A 242 -6.27 5.21 -3.00
CA ASN A 242 -6.67 5.00 -4.39
C ASN A 242 -8.18 4.71 -4.45
N MET A 243 -8.72 4.65 -5.66
CA MET A 243 -10.17 4.45 -5.89
C MET A 243 -10.74 3.16 -5.28
N LEU A 244 -9.91 2.13 -5.04
CA LEU A 244 -10.37 0.85 -4.48
C LEU A 244 -10.32 0.84 -2.96
N SER A 245 -9.34 1.54 -2.37
CA SER A 245 -9.16 1.63 -0.93
C SER A 245 -9.86 2.81 -0.27
N GLU A 246 -10.28 3.84 -1.03
CA GLU A 246 -10.85 5.09 -0.48
C GLU A 246 -12.07 4.83 0.40
N LYS A 247 -12.88 3.83 0.03
CA LYS A 247 -14.03 3.44 0.80
C LYS A 247 -13.56 2.82 2.12
N PHE A 248 -12.50 2.03 2.20
CA PHE A 248 -12.12 1.34 3.44
C PHE A 248 -11.73 2.29 4.59
N PRO A 249 -12.01 1.90 5.86
CA PRO A 249 -11.57 2.65 7.03
C PRO A 249 -10.05 2.90 7.04
N GLY A 250 -9.63 4.08 7.51
CA GLY A 250 -8.21 4.48 7.57
C GLY A 250 -7.30 3.45 8.24
N GLY A 251 -7.79 2.78 9.30
CA GLY A 251 -7.01 1.77 10.03
C GLY A 251 -6.56 0.57 9.20
N TYR A 252 -7.17 0.28 8.04
CA TYR A 252 -6.62 -0.72 7.13
C TYR A 252 -5.28 -0.31 6.54
N ARG A 253 -5.07 0.99 6.30
CA ARG A 253 -3.80 1.54 5.81
C ARG A 253 -2.68 1.37 6.83
N ASP A 254 -3.03 1.52 8.10
CA ASP A 254 -2.09 1.36 9.22
C ASP A 254 -1.62 -0.07 9.43
N ILE A 255 -2.37 -1.07 8.95
CA ILE A 255 -2.01 -2.50 9.08
C ILE A 255 -1.61 -3.14 7.75
N ALA A 256 -1.78 -2.45 6.62
CA ALA A 256 -1.57 -2.98 5.27
C ALA A 256 -0.15 -3.50 5.03
N GLY A 257 0.84 -2.95 5.74
CA GLY A 257 2.21 -3.45 5.72
C GLY A 257 2.28 -4.92 6.09
N TRP A 258 1.50 -5.37 7.09
CA TRP A 258 1.52 -6.72 7.67
C TRP A 258 0.46 -7.67 7.10
N MET A 259 -0.24 -7.25 6.05
CA MET A 259 -1.24 -8.08 5.38
C MET A 259 -0.63 -8.71 4.13
N ASN A 260 -1.03 -9.94 3.82
CA ASN A 260 -0.71 -10.54 2.52
C ASN A 260 -1.40 -9.73 1.41
N PRO A 261 -0.64 -9.10 0.50
CA PRO A 261 -1.17 -8.11 -0.42
C PRO A 261 -2.16 -8.66 -1.46
N GLN A 262 -2.16 -9.98 -1.69
CA GLN A 262 -2.95 -10.62 -2.75
C GLN A 262 -4.41 -10.88 -2.36
N HIS A 263 -4.71 -10.96 -1.06
CA HIS A 263 -6.08 -11.28 -0.63
C HIS A 263 -7.03 -10.10 -0.84
N ILE A 264 -8.20 -10.40 -1.39
CA ILE A 264 -9.26 -9.42 -1.66
C ILE A 264 -10.13 -9.29 -0.42
N TRP A 265 -10.11 -8.10 0.16
CA TRP A 265 -10.97 -7.70 1.26
C TRP A 265 -12.19 -6.97 0.73
N MET A 266 -13.30 -7.14 1.42
CA MET A 266 -14.58 -6.53 1.10
C MET A 266 -15.13 -5.78 2.31
N GLY A 267 -15.81 -4.68 2.01
CA GLY A 267 -16.73 -4.03 2.91
C GLY A 267 -18.04 -3.74 2.20
N TRP A 268 -19.04 -3.38 2.99
CA TRP A 268 -20.35 -3.06 2.45
C TRP A 268 -21.04 -2.00 3.29
N THR A 269 -21.97 -1.32 2.63
CA THR A 269 -22.85 -0.33 3.21
C THR A 269 -24.28 -0.84 3.04
N LEU A 270 -25.03 -0.85 4.15
CA LEU A 270 -26.45 -1.12 4.16
C LEU A 270 -27.20 0.21 4.25
N THR A 271 -28.12 0.45 3.32
CA THR A 271 -29.02 1.61 3.36
C THR A 271 -30.44 1.10 3.59
N THR A 272 -31.03 1.43 4.73
CA THR A 272 -32.41 1.03 5.08
C THR A 272 -33.42 1.91 4.32
N PRO A 273 -34.68 1.46 4.15
CA PRO A 273 -35.71 2.26 3.48
C PRO A 273 -35.97 3.62 4.14
N GLY A 274 -35.70 3.74 5.44
CA GLY A 274 -35.77 4.99 6.20
C GLY A 274 -34.55 5.92 6.03
N GLY A 275 -33.59 5.56 5.18
CA GLY A 275 -32.36 6.33 4.94
C GLY A 275 -31.25 6.09 5.98
N GLY A 276 -31.40 5.11 6.87
CA GLY A 276 -30.36 4.73 7.83
C GLY A 276 -29.19 4.04 7.13
N VAL A 277 -27.96 4.45 7.42
CA VAL A 277 -26.76 3.90 6.78
C VAL A 277 -25.88 3.19 7.82
N VAL A 278 -25.59 1.91 7.58
CA VAL A 278 -24.69 1.12 8.43
C VAL A 278 -23.57 0.53 7.59
N ARG A 279 -22.33 0.64 8.11
CA ARG A 279 -21.13 0.18 7.40
C ARG A 279 -20.45 -0.98 8.09
N TYR A 280 -20.07 -1.95 7.27
CA TYR A 280 -19.33 -3.14 7.66
C TYR A 280 -18.09 -3.31 6.77
N ASP A 281 -17.15 -4.11 7.25
CA ASP A 281 -15.85 -4.37 6.63
C ASP A 281 -15.32 -5.73 7.11
N GLY A 282 -14.20 -6.14 6.53
CA GLY A 282 -13.42 -7.29 7.02
C GLY A 282 -13.80 -8.64 6.43
N LEU A 283 -14.66 -8.68 5.40
CA LEU A 283 -14.97 -9.93 4.70
C LEU A 283 -13.84 -10.24 3.71
N VAL A 284 -13.35 -11.48 3.67
CA VAL A 284 -12.21 -11.87 2.84
C VAL A 284 -12.38 -13.31 2.34
N TRP A 285 -11.98 -13.58 1.10
CA TRP A 285 -11.91 -14.94 0.55
C TRP A 285 -10.49 -15.50 0.74
N VAL A 286 -10.39 -16.59 1.49
CA VAL A 286 -9.11 -17.23 1.86
C VAL A 286 -9.31 -18.73 2.00
N ASN A 287 -8.35 -19.52 1.52
CA ASN A 287 -8.38 -20.99 1.59
C ASN A 287 -9.71 -21.60 1.11
N GLY A 288 -10.30 -21.04 0.05
CA GLY A 288 -11.56 -21.51 -0.54
C GLY A 288 -12.81 -21.21 0.29
N ASN A 289 -12.73 -20.32 1.28
CA ASN A 289 -13.84 -19.98 2.17
C ASN A 289 -13.96 -18.46 2.38
N TRP A 290 -15.19 -18.01 2.65
CA TRP A 290 -15.45 -16.64 3.12
C TRP A 290 -15.20 -16.56 4.62
N ARG A 291 -14.33 -15.64 5.03
CA ARG A 291 -14.05 -15.35 6.44
C ARG A 291 -14.37 -13.91 6.76
N TRP A 292 -14.77 -13.65 8.00
CA TRP A 292 -15.16 -12.32 8.44
C TRP A 292 -14.35 -11.86 9.67
N LEU A 293 -13.57 -10.80 9.48
CA LEU A 293 -12.73 -10.15 10.49
C LEU A 293 -13.15 -8.68 10.67
N PRO A 294 -14.34 -8.41 11.23
CA PRO A 294 -14.88 -7.06 11.28
C PRO A 294 -14.01 -6.13 12.11
N LYS A 295 -13.60 -5.00 11.52
CA LYS A 295 -12.86 -3.92 12.17
C LYS A 295 -11.60 -4.41 12.87
N ILE A 296 -10.94 -5.43 12.30
CA ILE A 296 -9.75 -6.06 12.88
C ILE A 296 -8.64 -5.02 13.16
N PHE A 297 -8.53 -3.99 12.31
CA PHE A 297 -7.63 -2.87 12.51
C PHE A 297 -7.78 -2.17 13.88
N ARG A 298 -8.97 -2.15 14.48
CA ARG A 298 -9.16 -1.52 15.81
C ARG A 298 -8.43 -2.25 16.93
N TYR A 299 -8.06 -3.50 16.72
CA TYR A 299 -7.29 -4.31 17.66
C TYR A 299 -5.80 -4.28 17.32
N LEU A 300 -5.47 -4.23 16.04
CA LEU A 300 -4.10 -4.29 15.55
C LEU A 300 -3.38 -2.94 15.59
N VAL A 301 -4.06 -1.85 15.25
CA VAL A 301 -3.45 -0.50 15.26
C VAL A 301 -2.92 -0.14 16.65
N PRO A 302 -3.70 -0.26 17.75
CA PRO A 302 -3.16 0.00 19.09
C PRO A 302 -1.96 -0.89 19.41
N TYR A 303 -1.96 -2.17 19.03
CA TYR A 303 -0.80 -3.04 19.25
C TYR A 303 0.45 -2.55 18.50
N LEU A 304 0.30 -2.10 17.25
CA LEU A 304 1.40 -1.60 16.45
C LEU A 304 1.90 -0.22 16.93
N MET A 305 1.04 0.58 17.58
CA MET A 305 1.35 1.93 18.07
C MET A 305 1.81 1.95 19.54
N ASP A 306 1.20 1.12 20.41
CA ASP A 306 1.43 1.05 21.86
C ASP A 306 2.61 0.15 22.25
N GLN A 307 3.29 -0.49 21.31
CA GLN A 307 4.66 -0.94 21.59
C GLN A 307 5.51 0.34 21.82
N PRO A 308 5.87 0.72 23.06
CA PRO A 308 6.31 2.09 23.40
C PRO A 308 7.68 2.44 22.83
N ARG A 309 8.38 1.48 22.24
CA ARG A 309 9.58 1.76 21.46
C ARG A 309 9.20 2.33 20.09
N ALA A 310 8.04 2.02 19.52
CA ALA A 310 7.77 2.20 18.10
C ALA A 310 7.23 3.58 17.66
N TYR A 311 6.89 4.53 18.54
CA TYR A 311 6.46 5.87 18.12
C TYR A 311 6.76 7.00 19.14
N ALA A 312 7.41 6.71 20.27
CA ALA A 312 7.75 7.74 21.25
C ALA A 312 9.04 8.48 20.85
N GLY A 313 8.90 9.46 19.94
CA GLY A 313 10.00 10.30 19.49
C GLY A 313 9.54 11.55 18.75
N SER A 314 8.59 12.32 19.29
CA SER A 314 8.42 13.76 18.96
C SER A 314 7.28 14.39 19.78
N HIS A 315 7.63 14.82 20.99
CA HIS A 315 7.18 16.12 21.49
C HIS A 315 8.40 17.04 21.50
#